data_AF-A0A355GL72-F1
#
_entry.id   AF-A0A355GL72-F1
#
_cell.length_a   1.000
_cell.length_b   1.000
_cell.length_c   1.000
_cell.angle_alpha   90.00
_cell.angle_beta   90.00
_cell.angle_gamma   90.00
#
_symmetry.space_group_name_H-M   'P 1'
#
loop_
_entity.id
_entity.type
_entity.pdbx_description
1 polymer ?
#
loop_
_entity_poly.entity_id
_entity_poly.type
_entity_poly.pdbx_seq_one_letter_code
_entity_poly.pdbx_strand_id
1 'polypeptide(L)'
;IQGGDITVTLDQRFAANDFTDAGVSWETLGTFQVAAGGTFTITLLDDGATSKLAADAMRLDILSIGSIAPEIEVQAGAVNLTSGSSSLDLGTAFYGESLFQTFTITNTGTDTLNLSPVIAPAGFSISVPLGTNTLYAGQSTTFEVEFNNTTAAGLYSGTLTIPNDDADEAPFTIDLSATMNASLIIDDGDAGFSSSGGFYAVNWVTYFEGDTRQLLTGANGTATWDFSSLTAGSYTVYATWAAHGSLATNAEYSINAGGPIVVNQRVAPNDLNSDGANWGILGVVNVLAGGSISVELTDNAANGKIRADAIRIERTGPLMAAAGVSPSNAPAITQSDLDSVRDAALNYWKATGLSETQISLLESVNFVLADLPDAMLGGATTTTILIDINAAGYGWFVDDTPFDSSEFSLDADGDLVAGIGSAAFGQMDLLTVMLHEMGHTLGYDDLDSDDSLMGETLDASERRLPEIDDFFSGVAEGDNPLLD
;
A
#
# COMPACT_ATOMS: atom_id res chain seq x y z
N ILE A 1 38.53 -3.90 -22.23
CA ILE A 1 37.33 -4.30 -23.01
C ILE A 1 36.54 -3.03 -23.32
N GLN A 2 35.76 -2.96 -24.41
CA GLN A 2 34.87 -1.82 -24.61
C GLN A 2 33.78 -1.82 -23.53
N GLY A 3 33.47 -0.65 -22.95
CA GLY A 3 32.49 -0.53 -21.87
C GLY A 3 33.03 -0.69 -20.45
N GLY A 4 34.30 -1.06 -20.27
CA GLY A 4 34.92 -1.21 -18.94
C GLY A 4 35.37 -2.66 -18.67
N ASP A 5 35.85 -2.90 -17.46
CA ASP A 5 36.29 -4.24 -17.03
C ASP A 5 35.07 -5.10 -16.68
N ILE A 6 35.12 -6.40 -17.00
CA ILE A 6 34.07 -7.38 -16.72
C ILE A 6 34.65 -8.43 -15.77
N THR A 7 33.90 -8.76 -14.72
CA THR A 7 34.25 -9.84 -13.79
C THR A 7 33.32 -11.03 -14.03
N VAL A 8 33.91 -12.22 -14.15
CA VAL A 8 33.19 -13.48 -14.34
C VAL A 8 33.51 -14.38 -13.16
N THR A 9 32.49 -14.92 -12.51
CA THR A 9 32.66 -15.84 -11.37
C THR A 9 32.47 -17.27 -11.83
N LEU A 10 33.42 -18.15 -11.46
CA LEU A 10 33.40 -19.57 -11.81
C LEU A 10 33.73 -20.43 -10.59
N ASP A 11 33.03 -21.56 -10.44
CA ASP A 11 33.39 -22.58 -9.45
C ASP A 11 34.37 -23.60 -10.01
N GLN A 12 35.67 -23.40 -9.74
CA GLN A 12 36.76 -24.27 -10.20
C GLN A 12 36.76 -25.68 -9.59
N ARG A 13 35.81 -26.03 -8.71
CA ARG A 13 35.64 -27.42 -8.24
C ARG A 13 35.07 -28.33 -9.32
N PHE A 14 34.43 -27.75 -10.33
CA PHE A 14 33.93 -28.45 -11.50
C PHE A 14 34.94 -28.36 -12.64
N ALA A 15 35.10 -29.46 -13.38
CA ALA A 15 35.93 -29.45 -14.58
C ALA A 15 35.25 -28.62 -15.67
N ALA A 16 36.06 -27.85 -16.41
CA ALA A 16 35.62 -27.14 -17.61
C ALA A 16 34.87 -28.09 -18.55
N ASN A 17 33.70 -27.69 -19.05
CA ASN A 17 32.81 -28.63 -19.73
C ASN A 17 32.04 -28.07 -20.95
N ASP A 18 32.22 -26.80 -21.33
CA ASP A 18 31.48 -26.21 -22.45
C ASP A 18 31.84 -26.84 -23.80
N PHE A 19 33.13 -27.06 -24.04
CA PHE A 19 33.57 -27.77 -25.25
C PHE A 19 34.94 -28.42 -25.07
N THR A 20 35.31 -29.28 -26.02
CA THR A 20 36.63 -29.92 -26.06
C THR A 20 37.30 -29.63 -27.39
N ASP A 21 38.55 -29.17 -27.34
CA ASP A 21 39.39 -29.01 -28.53
C ASP A 21 40.82 -29.47 -28.24
N ALA A 22 41.43 -30.13 -29.23
CA ALA A 22 42.75 -30.76 -29.12
C ALA A 22 42.94 -31.65 -27.86
N GLY A 23 41.85 -32.24 -27.36
CA GLY A 23 41.86 -33.08 -26.16
C GLY A 23 41.85 -32.32 -24.82
N VAL A 24 41.62 -31.01 -24.84
CA VAL A 24 41.49 -30.15 -23.66
C VAL A 24 40.04 -29.66 -23.57
N SER A 25 39.44 -29.76 -22.39
CA SER A 25 38.11 -29.19 -22.12
C SER A 25 38.24 -27.72 -21.71
N TRP A 26 37.34 -26.89 -22.22
CA TRP A 26 37.35 -25.43 -22.05
C TRP A 26 36.05 -24.97 -21.40
N GLU A 27 36.18 -23.92 -20.59
CA GLU A 27 35.08 -23.17 -20.00
C GLU A 27 35.04 -21.79 -20.65
N THR A 28 33.86 -21.33 -21.02
CA THR A 28 33.61 -20.08 -21.74
C THR A 28 33.42 -18.98 -20.73
N LEU A 29 34.34 -18.02 -20.70
CA LEU A 29 34.20 -16.85 -19.82
C LEU A 29 33.29 -15.77 -20.40
N GLY A 30 32.95 -15.85 -21.68
CA GLY A 30 32.04 -14.93 -22.35
C GLY A 30 32.60 -14.39 -23.67
N THR A 31 31.81 -13.52 -24.29
CA THR A 31 32.14 -12.83 -25.53
C THR A 31 32.36 -11.36 -25.24
N PHE A 32 33.46 -10.79 -25.74
CA PHE A 32 33.86 -9.43 -25.39
C PHE A 32 34.26 -8.63 -26.62
N GLN A 33 33.80 -7.37 -26.72
CA GLN A 33 34.29 -6.44 -27.73
C GLN A 33 35.57 -5.74 -27.26
N VAL A 34 36.60 -5.73 -28.12
CA VAL A 34 37.90 -5.14 -27.82
C VAL A 34 38.22 -4.05 -28.84
N ALA A 35 38.65 -2.88 -28.35
CA ALA A 35 39.04 -1.78 -29.22
C ALA A 35 40.26 -2.14 -30.08
N ALA A 36 40.24 -1.75 -31.36
CA ALA A 36 41.33 -2.01 -32.28
C ALA A 36 42.66 -1.44 -31.75
N GLY A 37 43.70 -2.27 -31.74
CA GLY A 37 45.03 -1.88 -31.23
C GLY A 37 45.12 -1.76 -29.70
N GLY A 38 44.06 -2.12 -28.96
CA GLY A 38 44.07 -2.15 -27.51
C GLY A 38 44.72 -3.41 -26.92
N THR A 39 44.97 -3.37 -25.61
CA THR A 39 45.41 -4.54 -24.83
C THR A 39 44.20 -5.20 -24.19
N PHE A 40 44.06 -6.51 -24.36
CA PHE A 40 43.08 -7.32 -23.64
C PHE A 40 43.80 -8.07 -22.51
N THR A 41 43.48 -7.69 -21.27
CA THR A 41 44.08 -8.26 -20.06
C THR A 41 43.02 -9.10 -19.36
N ILE A 42 43.38 -10.32 -18.99
CA ILE A 42 42.55 -11.19 -18.16
C ILE A 42 43.29 -11.37 -16.83
N THR A 43 42.61 -11.04 -15.74
CA THR A 43 43.15 -11.13 -14.39
C THR A 43 42.32 -12.13 -13.59
N LEU A 44 42.95 -13.17 -13.06
CA LEU A 44 42.32 -14.02 -12.06
C LEU A 44 42.42 -13.30 -10.70
N LEU A 45 41.27 -12.95 -10.13
CA LEU A 45 41.17 -12.31 -8.81
C LEU A 45 41.05 -13.37 -7.71
N ASP A 46 41.52 -13.05 -6.50
CA ASP A 46 41.33 -13.88 -5.30
C ASP A 46 40.19 -13.40 -4.38
N ASP A 47 39.49 -12.35 -4.81
CA ASP A 47 38.34 -11.78 -4.11
C ASP A 47 37.20 -12.81 -3.99
N GLY A 48 36.90 -13.22 -2.76
CA GLY A 48 35.84 -14.19 -2.44
C GLY A 48 36.27 -15.66 -2.51
N ALA A 49 37.53 -15.97 -2.86
CA ALA A 49 38.02 -17.34 -2.88
C ALA A 49 38.15 -17.92 -1.47
N THR A 50 37.46 -19.02 -1.18
CA THR A 50 37.52 -19.71 0.13
C THR A 50 38.61 -20.79 0.19
N SER A 51 39.32 -21.04 -0.92
CA SER A 51 40.36 -22.07 -1.05
C SER A 51 41.38 -21.73 -2.15
N LYS A 52 42.18 -22.71 -2.58
CA LYS A 52 43.20 -22.56 -3.63
C LYS A 52 42.54 -22.19 -4.97
N LEU A 53 43.16 -21.26 -5.68
CA LEU A 53 42.84 -20.92 -7.07
C LEU A 53 43.83 -21.59 -8.01
N ALA A 54 43.32 -22.11 -9.13
CA ALA A 54 44.12 -22.64 -10.22
C ALA A 54 44.12 -21.67 -11.40
N ALA A 55 45.30 -21.43 -11.97
CA ALA A 55 45.47 -20.69 -13.22
C ALA A 55 46.19 -21.59 -14.22
N ASP A 56 45.68 -21.64 -15.44
CA ASP A 56 46.26 -22.41 -16.55
C ASP A 56 46.11 -21.61 -17.86
N ALA A 57 46.08 -22.27 -19.01
CA ALA A 57 45.95 -21.66 -20.32
C ALA A 57 44.62 -20.89 -20.51
N MET A 58 44.71 -19.75 -21.18
CA MET A 58 43.57 -19.00 -21.69
C MET A 58 43.50 -19.12 -23.21
N ARG A 59 42.30 -19.31 -23.73
CA ARG A 59 42.04 -19.37 -25.17
C ARG A 59 41.22 -18.15 -25.59
N LEU A 60 41.58 -17.58 -26.74
CA LEU A 60 40.85 -16.50 -27.37
C LEU A 60 40.48 -16.95 -28.79
N ASP A 61 39.19 -16.93 -29.10
CA ASP A 61 38.69 -17.09 -30.45
C ASP A 61 38.17 -15.73 -30.95
N ILE A 62 38.58 -15.34 -32.16
CA ILE A 62 38.07 -14.11 -32.78
C ILE A 62 36.73 -14.42 -33.41
N LEU A 63 35.67 -13.84 -32.86
CA LEU A 63 34.35 -13.80 -33.50
C LEU A 63 34.28 -12.60 -34.45
N SER A 64 33.59 -12.75 -35.57
CA SER A 64 33.31 -11.59 -36.43
C SER A 64 32.31 -10.71 -35.71
N ILE A 65 32.60 -9.40 -35.63
CA ILE A 65 31.63 -8.41 -35.14
C ILE A 65 30.37 -8.53 -36.03
N GLY A 66 29.19 -8.61 -35.42
CA GLY A 66 27.90 -8.82 -36.09
C GLY A 66 27.62 -10.24 -36.57
N SER A 67 28.33 -11.24 -36.04
CA SER A 67 28.00 -12.65 -36.32
C SER A 67 26.81 -13.16 -35.52
N ILE A 68 26.55 -12.54 -34.37
CA ILE A 68 25.36 -12.70 -33.53
C ILE A 68 24.82 -11.29 -33.31
N ALA A 69 23.55 -11.07 -33.65
CA ALA A 69 22.83 -9.81 -33.41
C ALA A 69 22.91 -9.41 -31.92
N PRO A 70 22.55 -8.17 -31.54
CA PRO A 70 22.32 -7.86 -30.14
C PRO A 70 21.36 -8.89 -29.54
N GLU A 71 21.69 -9.43 -28.38
CA GLU A 71 20.87 -10.43 -27.67
C GLU A 71 20.74 -9.99 -26.22
N ILE A 72 19.51 -9.73 -25.76
CA ILE A 72 19.23 -9.24 -24.42
C ILE A 72 18.95 -10.42 -23.46
N GLU A 73 19.66 -10.48 -22.34
CA GLU A 73 19.30 -11.36 -21.23
C GLU A 73 18.92 -10.48 -20.03
N VAL A 74 17.76 -10.75 -19.43
CA VAL A 74 17.27 -10.02 -18.25
C VAL A 74 17.11 -10.96 -17.05
N GLN A 75 17.63 -10.54 -15.91
CA GLN A 75 17.56 -11.27 -14.65
C GLN A 75 16.93 -10.43 -13.54
N ALA A 76 16.09 -11.03 -12.70
CA ALA A 76 15.63 -10.48 -11.43
C ALA A 76 16.36 -11.20 -10.28
N GLY A 77 17.30 -10.50 -9.61
CA GLY A 77 18.21 -11.15 -8.68
C GLY A 77 19.06 -12.23 -9.38
N ALA A 78 18.84 -13.51 -9.05
CA ALA A 78 19.54 -14.65 -9.65
C ALA A 78 18.67 -15.46 -10.63
N VAL A 79 17.47 -14.96 -10.98
CA VAL A 79 16.50 -15.68 -11.83
C VAL A 79 16.48 -15.07 -13.22
N ASN A 80 16.77 -15.90 -14.24
CA ASN A 80 16.64 -15.51 -15.64
C ASN A 80 15.16 -15.39 -16.04
N LEU A 81 14.83 -14.33 -16.77
CA LEU A 81 13.47 -14.04 -17.23
C LEU A 81 13.36 -14.32 -18.74
N THR A 82 12.13 -14.56 -19.20
CA THR A 82 11.80 -14.79 -20.61
C THR A 82 10.80 -13.73 -21.05
N SER A 83 11.11 -13.03 -22.14
CA SER A 83 10.27 -11.94 -22.67
C SER A 83 8.83 -12.40 -22.95
N GLY A 84 7.86 -11.61 -22.52
CA GLY A 84 6.43 -11.82 -22.74
C GLY A 84 5.83 -13.05 -22.05
N SER A 85 6.58 -13.73 -21.19
CA SER A 85 6.14 -14.96 -20.49
C SER A 85 6.43 -14.96 -19.00
N SER A 86 7.50 -14.27 -18.56
CA SER A 86 7.82 -14.18 -17.14
C SER A 86 6.87 -13.24 -16.41
N SER A 87 6.44 -13.68 -15.23
CA SER A 87 5.74 -12.86 -14.23
C SER A 87 6.58 -12.77 -12.96
N LEU A 88 6.62 -11.60 -12.33
CA LEU A 88 7.32 -11.38 -11.06
C LEU A 88 6.41 -10.68 -10.06
N ASP A 89 6.19 -11.33 -8.93
CA ASP A 89 5.51 -10.75 -7.77
C ASP A 89 6.56 -10.14 -6.82
N LEU A 90 6.48 -8.83 -6.60
CA LEU A 90 7.33 -8.12 -5.64
C LEU A 90 6.92 -8.43 -4.19
N GLY A 91 5.71 -8.95 -3.98
CA GLY A 91 5.16 -9.32 -2.69
C GLY A 91 4.14 -8.32 -2.16
N THR A 92 4.00 -8.28 -0.84
CA THR A 92 3.01 -7.45 -0.14
C THR A 92 3.67 -6.29 0.58
N ALA A 93 3.12 -5.09 0.42
CA ALA A 93 3.51 -3.89 1.16
C ALA A 93 2.33 -3.38 1.99
N PHE A 94 2.62 -2.84 3.16
CA PHE A 94 1.70 -1.96 3.87
C PHE A 94 1.89 -0.50 3.44
N TYR A 95 0.92 0.37 3.73
CA TYR A 95 1.02 1.79 3.42
C TYR A 95 2.34 2.41 3.92
N GLY A 96 3.05 3.08 3.01
CA GLY A 96 4.36 3.72 3.21
C GLY A 96 5.55 2.79 3.26
N GLU A 97 5.36 1.49 3.04
CA GLU A 97 6.45 0.59 2.71
C GLU A 97 6.73 0.65 1.21
N SER A 98 8.00 0.43 0.85
CA SER A 98 8.43 0.30 -0.53
C SER A 98 8.99 -1.10 -0.76
N LEU A 99 8.57 -1.73 -1.86
CA LEU A 99 9.20 -2.96 -2.37
C LEU A 99 10.11 -2.60 -3.52
N PHE A 100 11.30 -3.19 -3.55
CA PHE A 100 12.30 -2.92 -4.58
C PHE A 100 12.69 -4.20 -5.30
N GLN A 101 12.85 -4.10 -6.61
CA GLN A 101 13.45 -5.16 -7.42
C GLN A 101 14.53 -4.58 -8.31
N THR A 102 15.76 -5.05 -8.13
CA THR A 102 16.87 -4.79 -9.05
C THR A 102 16.84 -5.78 -10.21
N PHE A 103 16.89 -5.26 -11.44
CA PHE A 103 17.05 -6.05 -12.64
C PHE A 103 18.46 -5.87 -13.20
N THR A 104 19.03 -6.97 -13.71
CA THR A 104 20.30 -6.96 -14.45
C THR A 104 20.01 -7.28 -15.90
N ILE A 105 20.51 -6.43 -16.81
CA ILE A 105 20.46 -6.65 -18.26
C ILE A 105 21.88 -6.95 -18.73
N THR A 106 22.06 -8.05 -19.45
CA THR A 106 23.33 -8.46 -20.06
C THR A 106 23.16 -8.56 -21.56
N ASN A 107 24.13 -8.06 -22.32
CA ASN A 107 24.20 -8.32 -23.76
C ASN A 107 25.00 -9.60 -24.02
N THR A 108 24.32 -10.69 -24.36
CA THR A 108 24.95 -11.99 -24.65
C THR A 108 25.33 -12.15 -26.13
N GLY A 109 24.90 -11.20 -26.97
CA GLY A 109 25.20 -11.12 -28.39
C GLY A 109 26.63 -10.63 -28.67
N THR A 110 26.97 -10.52 -29.97
CA THR A 110 28.30 -10.02 -30.38
C THR A 110 28.28 -8.57 -30.84
N ASP A 111 27.11 -8.06 -31.22
CA ASP A 111 26.88 -6.65 -31.56
C ASP A 111 26.49 -5.82 -30.34
N THR A 112 26.54 -4.50 -30.50
CA THR A 112 26.17 -3.57 -29.42
C THR A 112 24.65 -3.53 -29.25
N LEU A 113 24.16 -3.81 -28.04
CA LEU A 113 22.77 -3.67 -27.63
C LEU A 113 22.50 -2.23 -27.17
N ASN A 114 21.48 -1.61 -27.76
CA ASN A 114 21.03 -0.26 -27.42
C ASN A 114 19.70 -0.31 -26.68
N LEU A 115 19.64 0.34 -25.53
CA LEU A 115 18.47 0.41 -24.66
C LEU A 115 17.84 1.80 -24.71
N SER A 116 16.52 1.87 -24.61
CA SER A 116 15.80 3.11 -24.32
C SER A 116 15.37 3.15 -22.84
N PRO A 117 14.86 4.27 -22.33
CA PRO A 117 14.32 4.32 -20.97
C PRO A 117 13.28 3.22 -20.72
N VAL A 118 13.43 2.53 -19.59
CA VAL A 118 12.48 1.50 -19.13
C VAL A 118 11.14 2.16 -18.79
N ILE A 119 10.04 1.50 -19.15
CA ILE A 119 8.68 1.97 -18.91
C ILE A 119 8.04 1.05 -17.86
N ALA A 120 7.76 1.60 -16.68
CA ALA A 120 7.06 0.90 -15.60
C ALA A 120 5.53 0.94 -15.82
N PRO A 121 4.79 -0.11 -15.40
CA PRO A 121 3.33 -0.09 -15.39
C PRO A 121 2.79 0.84 -14.29
N ALA A 122 1.49 1.16 -14.36
CA ALA A 122 0.83 1.95 -13.32
C ALA A 122 0.98 1.31 -11.92
N GLY A 123 1.21 2.13 -10.90
CA GLY A 123 1.53 1.69 -9.53
C GLY A 123 3.00 1.37 -9.28
N PHE A 124 3.85 1.33 -10.32
CA PHE A 124 5.29 1.09 -10.21
C PHE A 124 6.09 2.27 -10.75
N SER A 125 7.30 2.46 -10.24
CA SER A 125 8.22 3.51 -10.68
C SER A 125 9.64 2.97 -10.86
N ILE A 126 10.47 3.70 -11.60
CA ILE A 126 11.90 3.38 -11.74
C ILE A 126 12.68 4.21 -10.71
N SER A 127 13.04 3.60 -9.58
CA SER A 127 13.79 4.27 -8.49
C SER A 127 15.24 4.53 -8.89
N VAL A 128 15.85 3.59 -9.62
CA VAL A 128 17.20 3.72 -10.18
C VAL A 128 17.14 3.47 -11.68
N PRO A 129 17.37 4.48 -12.53
CA PRO A 129 17.37 4.29 -13.98
C PRO A 129 18.57 3.46 -14.44
N LEU A 130 18.53 3.01 -15.71
CA LEU A 130 19.63 2.30 -16.35
C LEU A 130 20.97 3.04 -16.15
N GLY A 131 21.98 2.33 -15.66
CA GLY A 131 23.33 2.89 -15.49
C GLY A 131 24.01 3.25 -16.83
N THR A 132 23.62 2.59 -17.92
CA THR A 132 24.02 2.90 -19.30
C THR A 132 22.93 2.48 -20.28
N ASN A 133 22.85 3.14 -21.43
CA ASN A 133 21.91 2.79 -22.52
C ASN A 133 22.59 2.03 -23.67
N THR A 134 23.87 1.72 -23.53
CA THR A 134 24.63 1.01 -24.56
C THR A 134 25.46 -0.07 -23.89
N LEU A 135 25.23 -1.33 -24.30
CA LEU A 135 25.94 -2.50 -23.82
C LEU A 135 26.71 -3.13 -24.97
N TYR A 136 28.03 -3.11 -24.87
CA TYR A 136 28.89 -3.93 -25.73
C TYR A 136 28.76 -5.41 -25.34
N ALA A 137 29.21 -6.33 -26.21
CA ALA A 137 29.15 -7.77 -25.92
C ALA A 137 29.75 -8.11 -24.54
N GLY A 138 28.99 -8.88 -23.75
CA GLY A 138 29.34 -9.33 -22.40
C GLY A 138 29.19 -8.27 -21.30
N GLN A 139 28.89 -7.02 -21.65
CA GLN A 139 28.62 -5.98 -20.65
C GLN A 139 27.22 -6.14 -20.06
N SER A 140 27.08 -5.64 -18.83
CA SER A 140 25.79 -5.61 -18.13
C SER A 140 25.50 -4.21 -17.59
N THR A 141 24.21 -3.91 -17.40
CA THR A 141 23.74 -2.76 -16.64
C THR A 141 22.63 -3.19 -15.70
N THR A 142 22.31 -2.34 -14.74
CA THR A 142 21.21 -2.57 -13.80
C THR A 142 20.27 -1.38 -13.80
N PHE A 143 19.03 -1.64 -13.39
CA PHE A 143 18.04 -0.65 -13.00
C PHE A 143 17.21 -1.22 -11.84
N GLU A 144 16.49 -0.36 -11.12
CA GLU A 144 15.64 -0.77 -10.00
C GLU A 144 14.21 -0.27 -10.21
N VAL A 145 13.26 -1.17 -9.99
CA VAL A 145 11.83 -0.87 -9.92
C VAL A 145 11.44 -0.76 -8.46
N GLU A 146 10.66 0.26 -8.14
CA GLU A 146 10.04 0.47 -6.83
C GLU A 146 8.52 0.38 -6.97
N PHE A 147 7.91 -0.33 -6.02
CA PHE A 147 6.50 -0.28 -5.74
C PHE A 147 6.30 0.46 -4.41
N ASN A 148 5.68 1.64 -4.47
CA ASN A 148 5.48 2.54 -3.32
C ASN A 148 4.10 3.21 -3.35
N ASN A 149 3.05 2.41 -3.53
CA ASN A 149 1.72 2.98 -3.67
C ASN A 149 1.17 3.50 -2.32
N THR A 150 0.45 4.62 -2.40
CA THR A 150 -0.12 5.36 -1.27
C THR A 150 -1.64 5.54 -1.36
N THR A 151 -2.28 5.10 -2.45
CA THR A 151 -3.73 5.32 -2.68
C THR A 151 -4.56 4.12 -2.21
N ALA A 152 -4.62 3.03 -2.99
CA ALA A 152 -5.51 1.89 -2.71
C ALA A 152 -4.78 0.64 -2.21
N ALA A 153 -5.43 -0.09 -1.31
CA ALA A 153 -5.09 -1.49 -1.08
C ALA A 153 -5.52 -2.36 -2.27
N GLY A 154 -4.96 -3.55 -2.41
CA GLY A 154 -5.29 -4.49 -3.48
C GLY A 154 -4.13 -4.88 -4.38
N LEU A 155 -4.45 -5.64 -5.42
CA LEU A 155 -3.48 -6.18 -6.37
C LEU A 155 -3.18 -5.17 -7.48
N TYR A 156 -1.92 -4.75 -7.56
CA TYR A 156 -1.39 -3.98 -8.67
C TYR A 156 -0.69 -4.92 -9.62
N SER A 157 -1.01 -4.82 -10.91
CA SER A 157 -0.32 -5.60 -11.94
C SER A 157 -0.24 -4.87 -13.26
N GLY A 158 0.79 -5.18 -14.04
CA GLY A 158 0.96 -4.64 -15.37
C GLY A 158 2.30 -5.01 -15.98
N THR A 159 2.49 -4.66 -17.25
CA THR A 159 3.66 -5.07 -18.01
C THR A 159 4.79 -4.03 -17.92
N LEU A 160 5.92 -4.42 -17.34
CA LEU A 160 7.19 -3.70 -17.45
C LEU A 160 7.74 -3.87 -18.87
N THR A 161 8.12 -2.76 -19.50
CA THR A 161 8.61 -2.74 -20.89
C THR A 161 10.03 -2.17 -20.94
N ILE A 162 10.94 -2.93 -21.54
CA ILE A 162 12.35 -2.54 -21.77
C ILE A 162 12.57 -2.45 -23.29
N PRO A 163 12.41 -1.26 -23.89
CA PRO A 163 12.63 -1.10 -25.32
C PRO A 163 14.12 -1.22 -25.65
N ASN A 164 14.44 -2.03 -26.65
CA ASN A 164 15.79 -2.37 -27.06
C ASN A 164 15.84 -2.63 -28.58
N ASP A 165 17.01 -2.96 -29.13
CA ASP A 165 17.24 -3.27 -30.55
C ASP A 165 17.58 -4.75 -30.84
N ASP A 166 17.29 -5.65 -29.91
CA ASP A 166 17.25 -7.10 -30.14
C ASP A 166 15.99 -7.47 -30.93
N ALA A 167 16.16 -8.13 -32.07
CA ALA A 167 15.12 -8.20 -33.10
C ALA A 167 13.91 -9.07 -32.72
N ASP A 168 14.10 -10.12 -31.91
CA ASP A 168 13.04 -11.03 -31.46
C ASP A 168 12.56 -10.77 -30.03
N GLU A 169 13.25 -9.90 -29.28
CA GLU A 169 12.86 -9.48 -27.94
C GLU A 169 12.71 -7.96 -27.78
N ALA A 170 12.40 -7.23 -28.87
CA ALA A 170 12.10 -5.79 -28.83
C ALA A 170 10.59 -5.49 -28.89
N PRO A 171 9.99 -4.91 -27.82
CA PRO A 171 10.57 -4.67 -26.49
C PRO A 171 10.60 -5.95 -25.63
N PHE A 172 11.49 -5.98 -24.64
CA PHE A 172 11.52 -7.06 -23.66
C PHE A 172 10.45 -6.76 -22.62
N THR A 173 9.55 -7.71 -22.37
CA THR A 173 8.36 -7.49 -21.54
C THR A 173 8.27 -8.50 -20.40
N ILE A 174 7.89 -8.02 -19.21
CA ILE A 174 7.72 -8.83 -18.00
C ILE A 174 6.44 -8.38 -17.31
N ASP A 175 5.59 -9.31 -16.89
CA ASP A 175 4.43 -8.95 -16.06
C ASP A 175 4.88 -8.79 -14.61
N LEU A 176 4.59 -7.64 -14.01
CA LEU A 176 4.83 -7.37 -12.61
C LEU A 176 3.53 -7.45 -11.83
N SER A 177 3.62 -7.89 -10.58
CA SER A 177 2.57 -7.72 -9.58
C SER A 177 3.12 -7.32 -8.24
N ALA A 178 2.28 -6.67 -7.43
CA ALA A 178 2.51 -6.40 -6.03
C ALA A 178 1.16 -6.22 -5.34
N THR A 179 1.07 -6.52 -4.05
CA THR A 179 -0.17 -6.34 -3.27
C THR A 179 0.02 -5.24 -2.24
N MET A 180 -0.82 -4.21 -2.25
CA MET A 180 -0.97 -3.31 -1.10
C MET A 180 -1.95 -3.92 -0.11
N ASN A 181 -1.55 -4.06 1.15
CA ASN A 181 -2.45 -4.51 2.22
C ASN A 181 -2.91 -3.31 3.05
N ALA A 182 -4.22 -3.21 3.31
CA ALA A 182 -4.79 -2.21 4.20
C ALA A 182 -4.69 -2.59 5.68
N SER A 183 -4.33 -3.84 6.00
CA SER A 183 -4.32 -4.32 7.38
C SER A 183 -2.98 -4.89 7.84
N LEU A 184 -2.73 -4.78 9.14
CA LEU A 184 -1.66 -5.47 9.85
C LEU A 184 -2.27 -6.22 11.02
N ILE A 185 -1.75 -7.43 11.29
CA ILE A 185 -2.17 -8.26 12.41
C ILE A 185 -0.94 -8.60 13.23
N ILE A 186 -1.06 -8.52 14.55
CA ILE A 186 -0.10 -9.07 15.49
C ILE A 186 -0.85 -10.07 16.36
N ASP A 187 -0.47 -11.34 16.27
CA ASP A 187 -0.94 -12.41 17.13
C ASP A 187 -0.12 -12.54 18.44
N ASP A 188 -0.58 -13.35 19.40
CA ASP A 188 0.10 -13.57 20.66
C ASP A 188 1.38 -14.44 20.59
N GLY A 189 1.69 -14.96 19.40
CA GLY A 189 2.98 -15.53 19.01
C GLY A 189 3.94 -14.58 18.29
N ASP A 190 3.45 -13.43 17.81
CA ASP A 190 4.16 -12.61 16.82
C ASP A 190 5.16 -11.60 17.41
N ALA A 191 6.05 -11.14 16.53
CA ALA A 191 6.87 -9.98 16.82
C ALA A 191 5.98 -8.74 16.98
N GLY A 192 6.18 -7.98 18.05
CA GLY A 192 5.33 -6.84 18.41
C GLY A 192 4.32 -7.19 19.52
N PHE A 193 4.10 -8.46 19.82
CA PHE A 193 3.39 -8.87 21.03
C PHE A 193 4.32 -9.00 22.24
N SER A 194 3.83 -8.58 23.41
CA SER A 194 4.46 -8.89 24.69
C SER A 194 3.42 -9.07 25.78
N SER A 195 3.76 -9.81 26.84
CA SER A 195 2.90 -9.91 28.03
C SER A 195 3.73 -9.97 29.31
N SER A 196 3.09 -9.55 30.41
CA SER A 196 3.68 -9.51 31.75
C SER A 196 2.69 -10.02 32.81
N GLY A 197 3.21 -10.32 34.00
CA GLY A 197 2.40 -10.82 35.11
C GLY A 197 1.96 -12.27 34.91
N GLY A 198 0.69 -12.56 35.18
CA GLY A 198 0.14 -13.92 35.24
C GLY A 198 -0.30 -14.52 33.90
N PHE A 199 -0.08 -13.85 32.76
CA PHE A 199 -0.43 -14.38 31.45
C PHE A 199 0.41 -15.63 31.12
N TYR A 200 -0.23 -16.66 30.56
CA TYR A 200 0.43 -17.89 30.10
C TYR A 200 -0.16 -18.38 28.79
N ALA A 201 0.67 -19.05 27.98
CA ALA A 201 0.24 -19.62 26.71
C ALA A 201 -0.75 -20.77 26.86
N VAL A 202 -1.70 -20.84 25.95
CA VAL A 202 -2.72 -21.88 25.84
C VAL A 202 -2.86 -22.28 24.37
N ASN A 203 -2.62 -23.55 24.05
CA ASN A 203 -2.58 -24.07 22.67
C ASN A 203 -3.69 -25.09 22.35
N TRP A 204 -4.75 -25.12 23.16
CA TRP A 204 -5.93 -25.97 22.92
C TRP A 204 -7.17 -25.14 22.54
N VAL A 205 -7.04 -23.82 22.49
CA VAL A 205 -8.04 -22.90 21.95
C VAL A 205 -7.75 -22.79 20.47
N THR A 206 -8.71 -23.11 19.62
CA THR A 206 -8.52 -23.26 18.16
C THR A 206 -9.09 -22.06 17.40
N TYR A 207 -8.80 -20.85 17.88
CA TYR A 207 -9.32 -19.62 17.26
C TYR A 207 -8.28 -19.03 16.31
N PHE A 208 -8.00 -17.73 16.36
CA PHE A 208 -6.97 -17.15 15.47
C PHE A 208 -5.62 -17.84 15.73
N GLU A 209 -4.99 -18.33 14.66
CA GLU A 209 -3.74 -19.13 14.60
C GLU A 209 -3.59 -20.38 15.51
N GLY A 210 -4.56 -20.67 16.39
CA GLY A 210 -4.65 -21.91 17.15
C GLY A 210 -4.00 -21.89 18.54
N ASP A 211 -3.67 -20.71 19.06
CA ASP A 211 -3.24 -20.46 20.43
C ASP A 211 -3.94 -19.23 21.05
N THR A 212 -3.40 -18.71 22.16
CA THR A 212 -3.86 -17.54 22.94
C THR A 212 -3.02 -17.41 24.21
N ARG A 213 -2.86 -16.19 24.77
CA ARG A 213 -2.49 -15.99 26.18
C ARG A 213 -3.71 -15.86 27.06
N GLN A 214 -3.67 -16.56 28.19
CA GLN A 214 -4.75 -16.51 29.16
C GLN A 214 -4.29 -15.97 30.51
N LEU A 215 -5.13 -15.16 31.15
CA LEU A 215 -4.96 -14.72 32.53
C LEU A 215 -6.08 -15.29 33.41
N LEU A 216 -5.71 -15.82 34.58
CA LEU A 216 -6.68 -16.36 35.55
C LEU A 216 -7.39 -15.24 36.31
N THR A 217 -8.62 -15.51 36.74
CA THR A 217 -9.40 -14.59 37.58
C THR A 217 -8.64 -14.25 38.87
N GLY A 218 -8.49 -12.96 39.14
CA GLY A 218 -7.80 -12.44 40.32
C GLY A 218 -6.26 -12.44 40.24
N ALA A 219 -5.69 -12.83 39.09
CA ALA A 219 -4.28 -12.60 38.80
C ALA A 219 -4.09 -11.23 38.13
N ASN A 220 -2.92 -10.62 38.30
CA ASN A 220 -2.58 -9.37 37.62
C ASN A 220 -1.73 -9.63 36.39
N GLY A 221 -1.93 -8.86 35.32
CA GLY A 221 -1.12 -8.95 34.12
C GLY A 221 -1.56 -8.00 33.02
N THR A 222 -0.63 -7.76 32.10
CA THR A 222 -0.83 -6.93 30.91
C THR A 222 -0.40 -7.72 29.69
N ALA A 223 -1.16 -7.62 28.60
CA ALA A 223 -0.78 -8.04 27.26
C ALA A 223 -0.76 -6.80 26.34
N THR A 224 0.27 -6.67 25.50
CA THR A 224 0.53 -5.49 24.69
C THR A 224 0.88 -5.88 23.26
N TRP A 225 0.28 -5.20 22.28
CA TRP A 225 0.57 -5.33 20.85
C TRP A 225 1.04 -3.98 20.32
N ASP A 226 2.27 -3.90 19.82
CA ASP A 226 2.91 -2.66 19.35
C ASP A 226 3.12 -2.68 17.82
N PHE A 227 2.31 -1.88 17.13
CA PHE A 227 2.50 -1.55 15.71
C PHE A 227 3.36 -0.29 15.62
N SER A 228 4.44 -0.34 14.84
CA SER A 228 5.43 0.75 14.75
C SER A 228 5.71 1.14 13.31
N SER A 229 6.31 2.32 13.12
CA SER A 229 6.67 2.85 11.79
C SER A 229 5.48 3.00 10.84
N LEU A 230 4.31 3.30 11.40
CA LEU A 230 3.08 3.46 10.62
C LEU A 230 3.08 4.77 9.84
N THR A 231 2.49 4.75 8.65
CA THR A 231 2.20 5.97 7.90
C THR A 231 1.19 6.86 8.59
N ALA A 232 1.21 8.14 8.23
CA ALA A 232 0.12 9.04 8.59
C ALA A 232 -1.20 8.51 8.04
N GLY A 233 -2.25 8.56 8.85
CA GLY A 233 -3.57 8.11 8.46
C GLY A 233 -4.41 7.70 9.65
N SER A 234 -5.65 7.31 9.35
CA SER A 234 -6.54 6.74 10.34
C SER A 234 -6.49 5.22 10.30
N TYR A 235 -6.58 4.60 11.47
CA TYR A 235 -6.52 3.15 11.62
C TYR A 235 -7.67 2.68 12.50
N THR A 236 -8.54 1.83 11.97
CA THR A 236 -9.48 1.06 12.77
C THR A 236 -8.73 -0.08 13.45
N VAL A 237 -8.89 -0.17 14.76
CA VAL A 237 -8.26 -1.17 15.63
C VAL A 237 -9.30 -2.18 16.03
N TYR A 238 -9.01 -3.44 15.77
CA TYR A 238 -9.85 -4.58 16.11
C TYR A 238 -9.12 -5.52 17.07
N ALA A 239 -9.90 -6.22 17.88
CA ALA A 239 -9.44 -7.34 18.68
C ALA A 239 -10.22 -8.60 18.35
N THR A 240 -9.56 -9.74 18.47
CA THR A 240 -10.21 -11.05 18.38
C THR A 240 -10.03 -11.83 19.68
N TRP A 241 -10.97 -12.71 19.99
CA TRP A 241 -10.87 -13.64 21.11
C TRP A 241 -11.85 -14.80 20.96
N ALA A 242 -11.47 -15.98 21.43
CA ALA A 242 -12.37 -17.10 21.55
C ALA A 242 -13.34 -16.91 22.72
N ALA A 243 -14.63 -16.68 22.46
CA ALA A 243 -15.61 -16.48 23.52
C ALA A 243 -15.86 -17.74 24.38
N HIS A 244 -16.01 -17.55 25.69
CA HIS A 244 -16.36 -18.64 26.61
C HIS A 244 -17.03 -18.11 27.90
N GLY A 245 -17.94 -18.88 28.49
CA GLY A 245 -18.72 -18.45 29.66
C GLY A 245 -17.91 -18.17 30.94
N SER A 246 -16.64 -18.59 31.00
CA SER A 246 -15.72 -18.30 32.11
C SER A 246 -14.92 -17.01 31.93
N LEU A 247 -15.03 -16.33 30.78
CA LEU A 247 -14.28 -15.12 30.51
C LEU A 247 -14.89 -13.90 31.21
N ALA A 248 -14.11 -12.83 31.33
CA ALA A 248 -14.53 -11.58 31.91
C ALA A 248 -15.56 -10.89 31.02
N THR A 249 -16.58 -10.27 31.62
CA THR A 249 -17.51 -9.39 30.89
C THR A 249 -17.02 -7.94 30.86
N ASN A 250 -15.88 -7.67 31.48
CA ASN A 250 -15.28 -6.35 31.67
C ASN A 250 -13.76 -6.40 31.43
N ALA A 251 -13.32 -7.10 30.39
CA ALA A 251 -11.91 -7.05 29.99
C ALA A 251 -11.61 -5.64 29.47
N GLU A 252 -10.55 -4.98 29.96
CA GLU A 252 -10.25 -3.60 29.61
C GLU A 252 -9.09 -3.54 28.62
N TYR A 253 -9.40 -3.06 27.41
CA TYR A 253 -8.42 -2.68 26.41
C TYR A 253 -8.13 -1.17 26.50
N SER A 254 -6.96 -0.73 26.08
CA SER A 254 -6.66 0.68 25.83
C SER A 254 -5.79 0.79 24.59
N ILE A 255 -5.94 1.87 23.82
CA ILE A 255 -5.11 2.14 22.64
C ILE A 255 -4.26 3.37 22.93
N ASN A 256 -2.95 3.28 22.74
CA ASN A 256 -1.95 4.30 23.06
C ASN A 256 -2.12 4.89 24.48
N ALA A 257 -2.40 4.00 25.45
CA ALA A 257 -2.70 4.32 26.85
C ALA A 257 -3.93 5.25 27.08
N GLY A 258 -4.88 5.25 26.13
CA GLY A 258 -6.17 5.95 26.24
C GLY A 258 -7.07 5.46 27.39
N GLY A 259 -8.33 5.92 27.41
CA GLY A 259 -9.33 5.42 28.38
C GLY A 259 -9.69 3.94 28.17
N PRO A 260 -10.21 3.24 29.19
CA PRO A 260 -10.50 1.81 29.07
C PRO A 260 -11.70 1.55 28.15
N ILE A 261 -11.49 0.68 27.18
CA ILE A 261 -12.50 0.09 26.30
C ILE A 261 -12.91 -1.24 26.92
N VAL A 262 -14.11 -1.28 27.51
CA VAL A 262 -14.61 -2.42 28.28
C VAL A 262 -15.28 -3.42 27.34
N VAL A 263 -14.68 -4.59 27.19
CA VAL A 263 -15.13 -5.66 26.29
C VAL A 263 -15.69 -6.84 27.09
N ASN A 264 -16.83 -7.36 26.63
CA ASN A 264 -17.40 -8.60 27.16
C ASN A 264 -16.90 -9.82 26.39
N GLN A 265 -15.83 -10.46 26.87
CA GLN A 265 -15.23 -11.61 26.21
C GLN A 265 -16.09 -12.89 26.25
N ARG A 266 -17.27 -12.88 26.89
CA ARG A 266 -18.24 -14.00 26.78
C ARG A 266 -19.03 -13.97 25.48
N VAL A 267 -19.02 -12.84 24.78
CA VAL A 267 -19.65 -12.66 23.47
C VAL A 267 -18.54 -12.78 22.44
N ALA A 268 -18.79 -13.54 21.37
CA ALA A 268 -17.83 -13.61 20.27
C ALA A 268 -17.79 -12.26 19.55
N PRO A 269 -16.62 -11.79 19.10
CA PRO A 269 -16.57 -10.62 18.22
C PRO A 269 -17.42 -10.86 16.97
N ASN A 270 -18.00 -9.80 16.41
CA ASN A 270 -18.97 -9.91 15.32
C ASN A 270 -19.05 -8.66 14.43
N ASP A 271 -18.06 -7.77 14.49
CA ASP A 271 -18.06 -6.51 13.73
C ASP A 271 -17.44 -6.72 12.34
N LEU A 272 -16.46 -7.62 12.22
CA LEU A 272 -15.82 -7.99 10.94
C LEU A 272 -15.52 -9.50 10.88
N ASN A 273 -15.70 -10.12 9.71
CA ASN A 273 -15.31 -11.51 9.45
C ASN A 273 -14.22 -11.52 8.36
N SER A 274 -12.97 -11.74 8.78
CA SER A 274 -11.80 -11.71 7.90
C SER A 274 -10.67 -12.56 8.50
N ASP A 275 -9.70 -12.97 7.67
CA ASP A 275 -8.47 -13.63 8.12
C ASP A 275 -8.73 -14.94 8.92
N GLY A 276 -9.89 -15.57 8.67
CA GLY A 276 -10.31 -16.80 9.37
C GLY A 276 -10.87 -16.59 10.78
N ALA A 277 -11.07 -15.36 11.24
CA ALA A 277 -11.64 -15.04 12.55
C ALA A 277 -12.75 -13.98 12.47
N ASN A 278 -13.51 -13.86 13.57
CA ASN A 278 -14.35 -12.68 13.77
C ASN A 278 -13.62 -11.66 14.63
N TRP A 279 -13.74 -10.40 14.26
CA TRP A 279 -13.06 -9.26 14.85
C TRP A 279 -14.07 -8.31 15.48
N GLY A 280 -13.68 -7.69 16.59
CA GLY A 280 -14.49 -6.71 17.31
C GLY A 280 -13.78 -5.37 17.32
N ILE A 281 -14.49 -4.29 16.98
CA ILE A 281 -13.91 -2.96 16.91
C ILE A 281 -13.60 -2.46 18.33
N LEU A 282 -12.36 -2.02 18.55
CA LEU A 282 -11.95 -1.31 19.76
C LEU A 282 -12.05 0.21 19.58
N GLY A 283 -11.81 0.70 18.37
CA GLY A 283 -11.91 2.11 18.01
C GLY A 283 -11.05 2.45 16.81
N VAL A 284 -11.01 3.73 16.47
CA VAL A 284 -10.26 4.30 15.36
C VAL A 284 -9.25 5.34 15.87
N VAL A 285 -8.00 5.25 15.43
CA VAL A 285 -6.86 6.08 15.88
C VAL A 285 -6.16 6.74 14.71
N ASN A 286 -5.94 8.05 14.82
CA ASN A 286 -5.08 8.78 13.90
C ASN A 286 -3.61 8.64 14.30
N VAL A 287 -2.79 8.34 13.31
CA VAL A 287 -1.35 8.21 13.44
C VAL A 287 -0.69 9.27 12.56
N LEU A 288 0.38 9.89 13.05
CA LEU A 288 1.23 10.78 12.26
C LEU A 288 2.31 9.95 11.55
N ALA A 289 2.97 10.51 10.54
CA ALA A 289 4.01 9.80 9.81
C ALA A 289 5.12 9.28 10.74
N GLY A 290 5.41 7.98 10.65
CA GLY A 290 6.36 7.28 11.52
C GLY A 290 5.85 6.99 12.94
N GLY A 291 4.54 7.15 13.18
CA GLY A 291 3.91 6.93 14.47
C GLY A 291 3.68 5.45 14.80
N SER A 292 3.03 5.20 15.94
CA SER A 292 2.77 3.85 16.44
C SER A 292 1.37 3.71 17.04
N ILE A 293 0.86 2.48 17.04
CA ILE A 293 -0.34 2.07 17.76
C ILE A 293 0.07 0.97 18.74
N SER A 294 -0.17 1.22 20.02
CA SER A 294 0.07 0.28 21.12
C SER A 294 -1.27 -0.09 21.73
N VAL A 295 -1.68 -1.35 21.65
CA VAL A 295 -2.91 -1.82 22.31
C VAL A 295 -2.54 -2.57 23.57
N GLU A 296 -3.13 -2.20 24.70
CA GLU A 296 -2.90 -2.83 25.99
C GLU A 296 -4.19 -3.48 26.51
N LEU A 297 -4.13 -4.76 26.90
CA LEU A 297 -5.19 -5.49 27.58
C LEU A 297 -4.78 -5.79 29.02
N THR A 298 -5.59 -5.34 29.99
CA THR A 298 -5.27 -5.44 31.42
C THR A 298 -6.37 -6.11 32.24
N ASP A 299 -6.01 -6.53 33.45
CA ASP A 299 -6.88 -7.26 34.37
C ASP A 299 -7.72 -6.41 35.31
N ASN A 300 -7.64 -5.07 35.23
CA ASN A 300 -8.17 -4.09 36.18
C ASN A 300 -9.54 -4.44 36.83
N ALA A 301 -9.51 -5.29 37.87
CA ALA A 301 -10.69 -5.89 38.52
C ALA A 301 -11.63 -6.71 37.58
N ALA A 302 -11.06 -7.46 36.64
CA ALA A 302 -11.78 -8.35 35.74
C ALA A 302 -12.56 -9.44 36.50
N ASN A 303 -13.82 -9.64 36.13
CA ASN A 303 -14.76 -10.53 36.81
C ASN A 303 -14.72 -11.99 36.31
N GLY A 304 -13.73 -12.33 35.49
CA GLY A 304 -13.55 -13.63 34.86
C GLY A 304 -12.12 -13.83 34.40
N LYS A 305 -11.87 -14.84 33.57
CA LYS A 305 -10.56 -15.00 32.90
C LYS A 305 -10.46 -14.01 31.73
N ILE A 306 -9.25 -13.62 31.36
CA ILE A 306 -9.00 -12.81 30.16
C ILE A 306 -8.25 -13.66 29.14
N ARG A 307 -8.59 -13.49 27.85
CA ARG A 307 -7.81 -13.99 26.72
C ARG A 307 -7.22 -12.83 25.93
N ALA A 308 -5.96 -12.97 25.59
CA ALA A 308 -5.20 -12.11 24.70
C ALA A 308 -4.84 -12.98 23.48
N ASP A 309 -5.40 -12.62 22.33
CA ASP A 309 -5.26 -13.37 21.07
C ASP A 309 -4.52 -12.46 20.08
N ALA A 310 -5.18 -11.97 19.03
CA ALA A 310 -4.62 -11.02 18.11
C ALA A 310 -5.29 -9.64 18.15
N ILE A 311 -4.50 -8.64 17.74
CA ILE A 311 -4.96 -7.31 17.37
C ILE A 311 -4.75 -7.13 15.88
N ARG A 312 -5.75 -6.56 15.20
CA ARG A 312 -5.69 -6.15 13.80
C ARG A 312 -5.83 -4.65 13.74
N ILE A 313 -4.97 -3.98 12.99
CA ILE A 313 -5.21 -2.60 12.57
C ILE A 313 -5.47 -2.58 11.08
N GLU A 314 -6.38 -1.73 10.65
CA GLU A 314 -6.69 -1.50 9.25
C GLU A 314 -6.64 -0.01 9.01
N ARG A 315 -5.82 0.42 8.06
CA ARG A 315 -5.85 1.80 7.61
C ARG A 315 -7.15 2.00 6.84
N THR A 316 -8.07 2.75 7.41
CA THR A 316 -9.20 3.31 6.66
C THR A 316 -8.65 4.50 5.87
N GLY A 317 -8.80 4.49 4.55
CA GLY A 317 -8.22 5.52 3.70
C GLY A 317 -8.74 6.89 4.13
N PRO A 318 -7.88 7.93 4.21
CA PRO A 318 -8.39 9.28 4.09
C PRO A 318 -8.91 9.48 2.67
N LEU A 319 -10.01 10.21 2.47
CA LEU A 319 -10.39 10.61 1.12
C LEU A 319 -9.27 11.46 0.50
N MET A 320 -8.77 11.06 -0.67
CA MET A 320 -7.66 11.71 -1.35
C MET A 320 -8.14 12.57 -2.53
N ALA A 321 -7.42 13.64 -2.85
CA ALA A 321 -7.57 14.32 -4.13
C ALA A 321 -7.05 13.40 -5.26
N ALA A 322 -7.92 13.03 -6.21
CA ALA A 322 -7.60 12.07 -7.27
C ALA A 322 -6.38 12.48 -8.12
N ALA A 323 -6.24 13.78 -8.40
CA ALA A 323 -5.11 14.33 -9.16
C ALA A 323 -3.85 14.63 -8.33
N GLY A 324 -3.79 14.23 -7.06
CA GLY A 324 -2.69 14.53 -6.14
C GLY A 324 -2.65 16.01 -5.71
N VAL A 325 -1.56 16.46 -5.10
CA VAL A 325 -1.43 17.81 -4.53
C VAL A 325 -1.48 18.91 -5.59
N SER A 326 -2.33 19.92 -5.39
CA SER A 326 -2.42 21.07 -6.29
C SER A 326 -1.33 22.13 -6.02
N PRO A 327 -0.71 22.70 -7.06
CA PRO A 327 0.25 23.79 -6.90
C PRO A 327 -0.38 25.14 -6.56
N SER A 328 -1.71 25.28 -6.57
CA SER A 328 -2.38 26.57 -6.36
C SER A 328 -2.29 27.12 -4.93
N ASN A 329 -1.99 26.27 -3.93
CA ASN A 329 -1.89 26.63 -2.51
C ASN A 329 -3.04 27.55 -2.06
N ALA A 330 -4.27 27.06 -2.22
CA ALA A 330 -5.48 27.79 -1.88
C ALA A 330 -5.50 28.26 -0.40
N PRO A 331 -6.25 29.34 -0.09
CA PRO A 331 -6.41 29.80 1.29
C PRO A 331 -7.09 28.75 2.19
N ALA A 332 -6.73 28.76 3.46
CA ALA A 332 -7.38 27.92 4.46
C ALA A 332 -8.82 28.38 4.76
N ILE A 333 -9.75 27.42 4.94
CA ILE A 333 -11.10 27.70 5.44
C ILE A 333 -11.13 27.91 6.96
N THR A 334 -12.26 28.38 7.48
CA THR A 334 -12.48 28.59 8.91
C THR A 334 -13.34 27.48 9.52
N GLN A 335 -13.25 27.32 10.85
CA GLN A 335 -14.11 26.38 11.57
C GLN A 335 -15.61 26.68 11.37
N SER A 336 -15.96 27.95 11.14
CA SER A 336 -17.35 28.33 10.87
C SER A 336 -17.85 27.79 9.52
N ASP A 337 -16.98 27.70 8.52
CA ASP A 337 -17.31 27.15 7.20
C ASP A 337 -17.48 25.62 7.30
N LEU A 338 -16.65 24.98 8.12
CA LEU A 338 -16.78 23.55 8.41
C LEU A 338 -18.08 23.24 9.16
N ASP A 339 -18.41 24.04 10.19
CA ASP A 339 -19.61 23.88 10.98
C ASP A 339 -20.90 24.08 10.16
N SER A 340 -20.90 24.95 9.13
CA SER A 340 -22.08 25.18 8.29
C SER A 340 -22.40 23.99 7.39
N VAL A 341 -21.40 23.22 6.97
CA VAL A 341 -21.58 22.03 6.12
C VAL A 341 -21.87 20.78 6.96
N ARG A 342 -21.35 20.70 8.20
CA ARG A 342 -21.56 19.57 9.11
C ARG A 342 -23.04 19.21 9.28
N ASP A 343 -23.86 20.21 9.56
CA ASP A 343 -25.27 19.99 9.86
C ASP A 343 -26.01 19.45 8.61
N ALA A 344 -25.58 19.84 7.41
CA ALA A 344 -26.11 19.29 6.17
C ALA A 344 -25.70 17.83 5.96
N ALA A 345 -24.41 17.50 6.14
CA ALA A 345 -23.92 16.13 6.04
C ALA A 345 -24.64 15.17 7.01
N LEU A 346 -24.87 15.61 8.26
CA LEU A 346 -25.62 14.84 9.25
C LEU A 346 -27.08 14.59 8.81
N ASN A 347 -27.73 15.57 8.17
CA ASN A 347 -29.10 15.42 7.69
C ASN A 347 -29.20 14.44 6.51
N TYR A 348 -28.24 14.46 5.59
CA TYR A 348 -28.14 13.45 4.53
C TYR A 348 -28.02 12.04 5.10
N TRP A 349 -27.12 11.81 6.07
CA TRP A 349 -26.99 10.51 6.73
C TRP A 349 -28.25 10.12 7.51
N LYS A 350 -28.95 11.06 8.16
CA LYS A 350 -30.25 10.77 8.81
C LYS A 350 -31.31 10.31 7.80
N ALA A 351 -31.27 10.81 6.57
CA ALA A 351 -32.23 10.47 5.52
C ALA A 351 -32.07 9.04 4.98
N THR A 352 -30.90 8.40 5.16
CA THR A 352 -30.66 7.01 4.72
C THR A 352 -31.32 5.96 5.63
N GLY A 353 -31.97 6.38 6.72
CA GLY A 353 -32.67 5.46 7.64
C GLY A 353 -31.80 4.91 8.77
N LEU A 354 -30.72 5.61 9.15
CA LEU A 354 -29.87 5.23 10.28
C LEU A 354 -30.65 5.05 11.61
N SER A 355 -30.17 4.13 12.45
CA SER A 355 -30.70 3.91 13.79
C SER A 355 -30.39 5.06 14.75
N GLU A 356 -31.16 5.20 15.84
CA GLU A 356 -30.92 6.21 16.88
C GLU A 356 -29.50 6.13 17.48
N THR A 357 -28.92 4.93 17.57
CA THR A 357 -27.55 4.73 18.04
C THR A 357 -26.52 5.26 17.05
N GLN A 358 -26.70 5.01 15.75
CA GLN A 358 -25.83 5.52 14.70
C GLN A 358 -25.92 7.05 14.58
N ILE A 359 -27.12 7.60 14.72
CA ILE A 359 -27.31 9.06 14.75
C ILE A 359 -26.58 9.67 15.97
N SER A 360 -26.73 9.09 17.15
CA SER A 360 -26.05 9.56 18.36
C SER A 360 -24.53 9.48 18.24
N LEU A 361 -24.02 8.47 17.52
CA LEU A 361 -22.59 8.33 17.22
C LEU A 361 -22.11 9.50 16.36
N LEU A 362 -22.76 9.78 15.22
CA LEU A 362 -22.40 10.91 14.36
C LEU A 362 -22.49 12.27 15.07
N GLU A 363 -23.52 12.47 15.89
CA GLU A 363 -23.68 13.70 16.69
C GLU A 363 -22.59 13.87 17.76
N SER A 364 -21.90 12.79 18.15
CA SER A 364 -20.81 12.82 19.12
C SER A 364 -19.44 13.14 18.50
N VAL A 365 -19.32 13.11 17.18
CA VAL A 365 -18.06 13.35 16.47
C VAL A 365 -17.75 14.85 16.40
N ASN A 366 -16.52 15.22 16.75
CA ASN A 366 -16.00 16.56 16.60
C ASN A 366 -15.41 16.76 15.20
N PHE A 367 -15.58 17.94 14.61
CA PHE A 367 -14.97 18.27 13.32
C PHE A 367 -13.87 19.29 13.53
N VAL A 368 -12.67 19.02 13.05
CA VAL A 368 -11.49 19.87 13.30
C VAL A 368 -10.72 20.08 12.00
N LEU A 369 -10.36 21.34 11.73
CA LEU A 369 -9.44 21.68 10.65
C LEU A 369 -7.99 21.39 11.03
N ALA A 370 -7.26 20.71 10.15
CA ALA A 370 -5.83 20.45 10.28
C ALA A 370 -5.14 20.59 8.91
N ASP A 371 -3.85 20.93 8.89
CA ASP A 371 -3.04 20.88 7.66
C ASP A 371 -2.60 19.43 7.46
N LEU A 372 -3.31 18.71 6.57
CA LEU A 372 -3.09 17.30 6.30
C LEU A 372 -1.99 17.13 5.24
N PRO A 373 -1.15 16.09 5.33
CA PRO A 373 -0.08 15.88 4.38
C PRO A 373 -0.60 15.42 3.02
N ASP A 374 0.26 15.59 2.00
CA ASP A 374 0.04 15.10 0.63
C ASP A 374 -1.31 15.53 0.07
N ALA A 375 -2.05 14.59 -0.53
CA ALA A 375 -3.32 14.83 -1.21
C ALA A 375 -4.55 14.56 -0.33
N MET A 376 -4.36 14.45 1.00
CA MET A 376 -5.46 14.13 1.92
C MET A 376 -6.47 15.27 2.00
N LEU A 377 -7.76 14.93 1.86
CA LEU A 377 -8.89 15.86 1.98
C LEU A 377 -9.57 15.75 3.34
N GLY A 378 -9.72 14.52 3.86
CA GLY A 378 -10.35 14.22 5.14
C GLY A 378 -9.72 13.02 5.84
N GLY A 379 -10.07 12.81 7.11
CA GLY A 379 -9.76 11.57 7.82
C GLY A 379 -10.47 11.48 9.16
N ALA A 380 -11.11 10.35 9.47
CA ALA A 380 -11.89 10.15 10.70
C ALA A 380 -11.13 9.41 11.81
N THR A 381 -11.20 9.85 13.08
CA THR A 381 -10.95 9.03 14.29
C THR A 381 -12.26 8.56 14.91
N THR A 382 -12.19 7.83 16.04
CA THR A 382 -13.37 7.40 16.80
C THR A 382 -14.28 8.56 17.20
N THR A 383 -13.72 9.75 17.49
CA THR A 383 -14.49 10.88 18.05
C THR A 383 -14.26 12.20 17.34
N THR A 384 -13.40 12.23 16.32
CA THR A 384 -12.99 13.45 15.64
C THR A 384 -12.74 13.19 14.16
N ILE A 385 -13.42 13.91 13.27
CA ILE A 385 -13.10 13.98 11.85
C ILE A 385 -12.18 15.18 11.62
N LEU A 386 -11.04 14.91 11.00
CA LEU A 386 -10.10 15.91 10.52
C LEU A 386 -10.45 16.26 9.07
N ILE A 387 -10.45 17.55 8.76
CA ILE A 387 -10.60 18.06 7.40
C ILE A 387 -9.38 18.90 7.08
N ASP A 388 -8.83 18.72 5.88
CA ASP A 388 -7.67 19.49 5.45
C ASP A 388 -8.01 20.98 5.38
N ILE A 389 -7.06 21.86 5.73
CA ILE A 389 -7.33 23.30 5.79
C ILE A 389 -7.52 23.89 4.40
N ASN A 390 -6.87 23.37 3.36
CA ASN A 390 -6.84 23.97 2.02
C ASN A 390 -7.17 23.01 0.87
N ALA A 391 -7.70 21.83 1.19
CA ALA A 391 -8.06 20.76 0.26
C ALA A 391 -6.87 20.35 -0.62
N ALA A 392 -5.72 20.00 -0.03
CA ALA A 392 -4.49 19.67 -0.75
C ALA A 392 -4.09 20.74 -1.79
N GLY A 393 -4.39 22.00 -1.49
CA GLY A 393 -4.10 23.17 -2.32
C GLY A 393 -5.16 23.53 -3.36
N TYR A 394 -6.23 22.73 -3.58
CA TYR A 394 -7.31 23.03 -4.52
C TYR A 394 -8.29 24.09 -4.00
N GLY A 395 -8.42 24.21 -2.67
CA GLY A 395 -9.44 25.01 -2.03
C GLY A 395 -10.78 24.28 -1.93
N TRP A 396 -11.56 24.68 -0.94
CA TRP A 396 -12.87 24.09 -0.65
C TRP A 396 -14.00 24.87 -1.30
N PHE A 397 -14.86 24.15 -2.00
CA PHE A 397 -16.21 24.63 -2.25
C PHE A 397 -17.05 24.40 -0.99
N VAL A 398 -17.44 25.51 -0.35
CA VAL A 398 -18.34 25.56 0.80
C VAL A 398 -19.70 25.98 0.27
N ASP A 399 -20.65 25.04 0.26
CA ASP A 399 -21.97 25.26 -0.31
C ASP A 399 -22.91 25.93 0.69
N ASP A 400 -23.45 27.09 0.32
CA ASP A 400 -24.47 27.80 1.09
C ASP A 400 -25.86 27.14 0.96
N THR A 401 -26.07 26.33 -0.08
CA THR A 401 -27.30 25.60 -0.42
C THR A 401 -27.04 24.09 -0.63
N PRO A 402 -26.52 23.36 0.38
CA PRO A 402 -26.02 21.99 0.25
C PRO A 402 -27.08 20.95 -0.13
N PHE A 403 -28.36 21.30 -0.06
CA PHE A 403 -29.48 20.43 -0.42
C PHE A 403 -29.97 20.63 -1.87
N ASP A 404 -29.59 21.72 -2.54
CA ASP A 404 -30.07 22.04 -3.88
C ASP A 404 -29.11 21.56 -4.97
N SER A 405 -27.81 21.46 -4.65
CA SER A 405 -26.73 21.10 -5.59
C SER A 405 -26.73 21.90 -6.89
N SER A 406 -27.13 23.18 -6.82
CA SER A 406 -27.38 24.03 -7.98
C SER A 406 -26.13 24.38 -8.80
N GLU A 407 -24.96 24.19 -8.18
CA GLU A 407 -23.62 24.41 -8.73
C GLU A 407 -23.14 23.25 -9.60
N PHE A 408 -23.86 22.13 -9.59
CA PHE A 408 -23.50 20.90 -10.27
C PHE A 408 -24.53 20.54 -11.32
N SER A 409 -24.07 19.76 -12.30
CA SER A 409 -24.91 19.17 -13.33
C SER A 409 -24.51 17.72 -13.53
N LEU A 410 -25.48 16.86 -13.83
CA LEU A 410 -25.21 15.47 -14.17
C LEU A 410 -24.42 15.40 -15.48
N ASP A 411 -23.33 14.64 -15.46
CA ASP A 411 -22.57 14.33 -16.66
C ASP A 411 -23.17 13.13 -17.44
N ALA A 412 -22.37 12.48 -18.28
CA ALA A 412 -22.84 11.37 -19.10
C ALA A 412 -23.07 10.08 -18.31
N ASP A 413 -22.36 9.91 -17.19
CA ASP A 413 -22.36 8.72 -16.36
C ASP A 413 -23.33 8.88 -15.17
N GLY A 414 -23.75 10.12 -14.91
CA GLY A 414 -24.78 10.46 -13.91
C GLY A 414 -24.21 11.14 -12.68
N ASP A 415 -22.97 11.61 -12.75
CA ASP A 415 -22.26 12.17 -11.62
C ASP A 415 -22.44 13.69 -11.57
N LEU A 416 -22.51 14.24 -10.35
CA LEU A 416 -22.68 15.67 -10.16
C LEU A 416 -21.34 16.39 -10.35
N VAL A 417 -21.18 17.01 -11.52
CA VAL A 417 -19.95 17.72 -11.89
C VAL A 417 -20.23 19.20 -12.14
N ALA A 418 -19.41 20.06 -11.56
CA ALA A 418 -19.44 21.51 -11.76
C ALA A 418 -18.64 21.89 -13.02
N GLY A 419 -19.27 22.66 -13.92
CA GLY A 419 -18.63 23.16 -15.15
C GLY A 419 -17.93 24.51 -14.98
N ILE A 420 -17.15 24.95 -15.98
CA ILE A 420 -16.27 26.16 -15.98
C ILE A 420 -16.93 27.48 -15.51
N GLY A 421 -18.26 27.58 -15.49
CA GLY A 421 -19.00 28.76 -15.00
C GLY A 421 -19.54 28.65 -13.56
N SER A 422 -19.41 27.48 -12.93
CA SER A 422 -19.87 27.20 -11.57
C SER A 422 -18.89 27.72 -10.52
N ALA A 423 -19.41 28.09 -9.35
CA ALA A 423 -18.58 28.47 -8.21
C ALA A 423 -17.76 27.27 -7.68
N ALA A 424 -18.24 26.04 -7.86
CA ALA A 424 -17.55 24.83 -7.42
C ALA A 424 -16.44 24.37 -8.40
N PHE A 425 -16.33 24.99 -9.59
CA PHE A 425 -15.38 24.55 -10.61
C PHE A 425 -13.92 24.65 -10.15
N GLY A 426 -13.21 23.53 -10.20
CA GLY A 426 -11.80 23.40 -9.85
C GLY A 426 -11.51 23.34 -8.34
N GLN A 427 -12.53 23.26 -7.50
CA GLN A 427 -12.41 23.14 -6.03
C GLN A 427 -12.86 21.76 -5.56
N MET A 428 -12.46 21.35 -4.36
CA MET A 428 -12.95 20.12 -3.72
C MET A 428 -14.26 20.41 -2.98
N ASP A 429 -15.26 19.54 -3.10
CA ASP A 429 -16.55 19.73 -2.44
C ASP A 429 -16.49 19.30 -0.97
N LEU A 430 -16.64 20.27 -0.06
CA LEU A 430 -16.51 20.00 1.39
C LEU A 430 -17.62 19.07 1.90
N LEU A 431 -18.83 19.18 1.34
CA LEU A 431 -19.96 18.33 1.74
C LEU A 431 -19.67 16.85 1.47
N THR A 432 -19.17 16.54 0.27
CA THR A 432 -18.79 15.18 -0.13
C THR A 432 -17.78 14.57 0.82
N VAL A 433 -16.71 15.32 1.14
CA VAL A 433 -15.67 14.81 2.06
C VAL A 433 -16.24 14.58 3.46
N MET A 434 -17.06 15.50 3.98
CA MET A 434 -17.69 15.28 5.29
C MET A 434 -18.62 14.07 5.31
N LEU A 435 -19.37 13.85 4.24
CA LEU A 435 -20.24 12.69 4.09
C LEU A 435 -19.43 11.38 4.08
N HIS A 436 -18.34 11.34 3.32
CA HIS A 436 -17.42 10.20 3.25
C HIS A 436 -16.84 9.86 4.63
N GLU A 437 -16.26 10.83 5.33
CA GLU A 437 -15.64 10.60 6.65
C GLU A 437 -16.67 10.20 7.74
N MET A 438 -17.90 10.71 7.64
CA MET A 438 -19.02 10.22 8.46
C MET A 438 -19.38 8.77 8.12
N GLY A 439 -19.25 8.36 6.86
CA GLY A 439 -19.41 6.98 6.41
C GLY A 439 -18.44 6.03 7.13
N HIS A 440 -17.15 6.39 7.21
CA HIS A 440 -16.19 5.64 8.01
C HIS A 440 -16.55 5.58 9.50
N THR A 441 -17.08 6.67 10.07
CA THR A 441 -17.56 6.66 11.46
C THR A 441 -18.69 5.64 11.66
N LEU A 442 -19.52 5.42 10.63
CA LEU A 442 -20.60 4.41 10.63
C LEU A 442 -20.10 3.00 10.35
N GLY A 443 -18.81 2.81 10.03
CA GLY A 443 -18.20 1.54 9.69
C GLY A 443 -18.34 1.14 8.22
N TYR A 444 -18.57 2.09 7.32
CA TYR A 444 -18.43 1.82 5.88
C TYR A 444 -16.96 1.88 5.47
N ASP A 445 -16.54 0.86 4.72
CA ASP A 445 -15.21 0.80 4.12
C ASP A 445 -15.16 1.62 2.83
N ASP A 446 -13.95 1.98 2.42
CA ASP A 446 -13.70 2.50 1.08
C ASP A 446 -14.10 1.48 0.01
N LEU A 447 -14.57 1.99 -1.13
CA LEU A 447 -14.93 1.20 -2.28
C LEU A 447 -13.99 1.50 -3.44
N ASP A 448 -13.56 0.44 -4.15
CA ASP A 448 -12.76 0.52 -5.38
C ASP A 448 -13.45 1.30 -6.53
N SER A 449 -14.72 1.67 -6.36
CA SER A 449 -15.47 2.46 -7.33
C SER A 449 -15.20 3.94 -7.10
N ASP A 450 -14.38 4.51 -7.98
CA ASP A 450 -14.00 5.92 -7.93
C ASP A 450 -15.21 6.86 -7.88
N ASP A 451 -16.38 6.52 -8.44
CA ASP A 451 -17.54 7.44 -8.49
C ASP A 451 -18.49 7.34 -7.28
N SER A 452 -18.21 6.46 -6.31
CA SER A 452 -19.08 6.29 -5.14
C SER A 452 -18.76 7.28 -4.02
N LEU A 453 -19.73 7.57 -3.14
CA LEU A 453 -19.48 8.41 -1.96
C LEU A 453 -18.33 7.88 -1.10
N MET A 454 -18.20 6.55 -0.99
CA MET A 454 -17.12 5.89 -0.27
C MET A 454 -15.93 5.56 -1.18
N GLY A 455 -15.80 6.20 -2.34
CA GLY A 455 -14.62 6.04 -3.20
C GLY A 455 -13.39 6.65 -2.52
N GLU A 456 -12.22 6.06 -2.73
CA GLU A 456 -10.97 6.47 -2.07
C GLU A 456 -10.44 7.84 -2.53
N THR A 457 -10.87 8.28 -3.72
CA THR A 457 -10.45 9.54 -4.30
C THR A 457 -11.65 10.39 -4.72
N LEU A 458 -11.47 11.71 -4.69
CA LEU A 458 -12.44 12.70 -5.17
C LEU A 458 -11.79 13.59 -6.23
N ASP A 459 -12.46 13.75 -7.37
CA ASP A 459 -12.06 14.71 -8.38
C ASP A 459 -12.46 16.14 -8.00
N ALA A 460 -11.65 17.11 -8.42
CA ALA A 460 -12.03 18.51 -8.29
C ALA A 460 -13.27 18.81 -9.15
N SER A 461 -14.17 19.66 -8.65
CA SER A 461 -15.47 19.99 -9.26
C SER A 461 -16.55 18.91 -9.11
N GLU A 462 -16.30 17.85 -8.36
CA GLU A 462 -17.25 16.74 -8.20
C GLU A 462 -17.98 16.82 -6.84
N ARG A 463 -19.25 16.39 -6.83
CA ARG A 463 -20.02 16.16 -5.60
C ARG A 463 -20.57 14.74 -5.60
N ARG A 464 -20.47 14.06 -4.44
CA ARG A 464 -21.10 12.77 -4.20
C ARG A 464 -22.00 12.81 -2.97
N LEU A 465 -23.13 12.12 -3.06
CA LEU A 465 -24.15 12.07 -2.03
C LEU A 465 -24.46 10.60 -1.67
N PRO A 466 -24.97 10.31 -0.47
CA PRO A 466 -25.35 8.95 -0.11
C PRO A 466 -26.52 8.47 -0.97
N GLU A 467 -26.58 7.18 -1.27
CA GLU A 467 -27.81 6.61 -1.83
C GLU A 467 -28.93 6.68 -0.78
N ILE A 468 -29.97 7.45 -1.10
CA ILE A 468 -31.19 7.52 -0.29
C ILE A 468 -32.19 6.59 -0.94
N ASP A 469 -32.72 5.62 -0.17
CA ASP A 469 -33.71 4.63 -0.63
C ASP A 469 -34.73 5.24 -1.62
N ASP A 470 -35.01 4.50 -2.72
CA ASP A 470 -35.84 4.85 -3.90
C ASP A 470 -37.21 5.50 -3.61
N PHE A 471 -37.65 5.54 -2.35
CA PHE A 471 -38.79 6.34 -1.90
C PHE A 471 -38.57 7.86 -2.10
N PHE A 472 -37.31 8.30 -2.29
CA PHE A 472 -36.89 9.70 -2.31
C PHE A 472 -36.12 10.14 -3.57
N SER A 473 -36.19 9.38 -4.66
CA SER A 473 -35.40 9.59 -5.91
C SER A 473 -35.72 10.88 -6.71
N GLY A 474 -36.27 11.92 -6.10
CA GLY A 474 -36.66 13.20 -6.71
C GLY A 474 -35.52 14.21 -6.91
N VAL A 475 -34.26 13.83 -6.61
CA VAL A 475 -33.10 14.73 -6.67
C VAL A 475 -32.86 15.27 -8.11
N ALA A 476 -33.29 14.56 -9.15
CA ALA A 476 -33.13 14.99 -10.54
C ALA A 476 -34.07 16.13 -11.00
N GLU A 477 -35.14 16.46 -10.24
CA GLU A 477 -36.10 17.53 -10.60
C GLU A 477 -36.14 18.69 -9.59
N GLY A 478 -35.15 18.80 -8.70
CA GLY A 478 -35.10 19.86 -7.67
C GLY A 478 -36.03 19.62 -6.48
N ASP A 479 -36.50 18.39 -6.31
CA ASP A 479 -37.37 17.97 -5.19
C ASP A 479 -36.51 17.14 -4.22
N ASN A 480 -35.63 17.83 -3.48
CA ASN A 480 -34.91 17.19 -2.37
C ASN A 480 -35.85 17.13 -1.16
N PRO A 481 -36.24 15.93 -0.67
CA PRO A 481 -37.16 15.77 0.45
C PRO A 481 -36.63 16.35 1.78
N LEU A 482 -35.35 16.74 1.84
CA LEU A 482 -34.77 17.47 2.97
C LEU A 482 -35.11 18.97 2.97
N LEU A 483 -35.74 19.49 1.91
CA LEU A 483 -36.15 20.90 1.79
C LEU A 483 -37.58 21.16 2.31
N ASP A 484 -38.36 20.12 2.61
CA ASP A 484 -39.79 20.19 2.98
C ASP A 484 -40.08 20.04 4.50
#